data_AF-A0A810DXF8-F1
#
_entry.id   AF-A0A810DXF8-F1
#
_cell.length_a   1.000
_cell.length_b   1.000
_cell.length_c   1.000
_cell.angle_alpha   90.00
_cell.angle_beta   90.00
_cell.angle_gamma   90.00
#
_symmetry.space_group_name_H-M   'P 1'
#
loop_
_entity.id
_entity.type
_entity.pdbx_description
1 polymer ?
#
loop_
_entity_poly.entity_id
_entity_poly.type
_entity_poly.pdbx_seq_one_letter_code
_entity_poly.pdbx_strand_id
1 'polypeptide(L)' 'MKVVFVFTRPDGRNMNHIRELVEAKKIKPVVTAVFPLTVEGAQEAQLLSQIGRTRGKIVLSHGN' A
#
# COMPACT_ATOMS: atom_id res chain seq x y z
N MET A 1 -16.41 23.48 -15.11
CA MET A 1 -15.79 22.25 -14.58
C MET A 1 -14.31 22.51 -14.38
N LYS A 2 -13.78 22.38 -13.15
CA LYS A 2 -12.37 22.68 -12.85
C LYS A 2 -11.57 21.39 -12.96
N VAL A 3 -10.79 21.25 -14.03
CA VAL A 3 -9.89 20.11 -14.20
C VAL A 3 -8.60 20.41 -13.46
N VAL A 4 -8.18 19.53 -12.56
CA VAL A 4 -6.92 19.66 -11.81
C VAL A 4 -6.04 18.47 -12.17
N PHE A 5 -4.86 18.74 -12.69
CA PHE A 5 -3.84 17.72 -12.92
C PHE A 5 -3.00 17.58 -11.67
N VAL A 6 -3.16 16.46 -10.96
CA VAL A 6 -2.36 16.15 -9.77
C VAL A 6 -1.20 15.26 -10.22
N PHE A 7 -0.03 15.87 -10.39
CA PHE A 7 1.20 15.15 -10.66
C PHE A 7 1.88 14.79 -9.34
N THR A 8 2.14 13.51 -9.13
CA THR A 8 2.97 13.06 -8.01
C THR A 8 4.44 13.25 -8.41
N ARG A 9 5.22 13.98 -7.60
CA ARG A 9 6.69 14.00 -7.72
C ARG A 9 7.26 12.94 -6.78
N PRO A 10 7.68 11.76 -7.28
CA PRO A 10 8.29 10.73 -6.45
C PRO A 10 9.74 11.13 -6.14
N ASP A 11 9.90 12.09 -5.25
CA ASP A 11 11.21 12.46 -4.69
C ASP A 11 11.31 11.99 -3.23
N GLY A 12 12.55 11.84 -2.75
CA GLY A 12 12.80 11.37 -1.39
C GLY A 12 12.22 12.30 -0.31
N ARG A 13 12.06 13.60 -0.59
CA ARG A 13 11.49 14.55 0.39
C ARG A 13 10.00 14.30 0.58
N ASN A 14 9.25 14.11 -0.50
CA ASN A 14 7.81 13.81 -0.40
C ASN A 14 7.56 12.47 0.28
N MET A 15 8.39 11.45 -0.01
CA MET A 15 8.30 10.16 0.68
C MET A 15 8.63 10.27 2.18
N ASN A 16 9.64 11.07 2.56
CA ASN A 16 9.96 11.34 3.96
C ASN A 16 8.81 12.05 4.67
N HIS A 17 8.14 13.00 4.01
CA HIS A 17 6.98 13.67 4.59
C HIS A 17 5.81 12.72 4.84
N ILE A 18 5.52 11.79 3.90
CA ILE A 18 4.52 10.75 4.11
C ILE A 18 4.90 9.87 5.32
N ARG A 19 6.19 9.50 5.45
CA ARG A 19 6.70 8.75 6.61
C ARG A 19 6.43 9.48 7.92
N GLU A 20 6.76 10.77 8.01
CA GLU A 20 6.53 11.60 9.21
C GLU A 20 5.03 11.59 9.62
N LEU A 21 4.12 11.70 8.65
CA LEU A 21 2.68 11.67 8.91
C LEU A 21 2.20 10.29 9.42
N VAL A 22 2.80 9.20 8.92
CA VAL A 22 2.51 7.84 9.38
C VAL A 22 3.06 7.62 10.80
N GLU A 23 4.29 8.04 11.07
CA GLU A 23 4.94 7.96 12.40
C GLU A 23 4.17 8.78 13.45
N ALA A 24 3.70 9.97 13.07
CA ALA A 24 2.85 10.82 13.90
C ALA A 24 1.39 10.31 14.05
N LYS A 25 1.07 9.12 13.50
CA LYS A 25 -0.27 8.49 13.50
C LYS A 25 -1.37 9.35 12.87
N LYS A 26 -1.00 10.35 12.06
CA LYS A 26 -1.94 11.22 11.32
C LYS A 26 -2.48 10.53 10.07
N ILE A 27 -1.70 9.62 9.48
CA ILE A 27 -2.11 8.73 8.40
C ILE A 27 -1.92 7.29 8.88
N LYS A 28 -2.90 6.42 8.63
CA LYS A 28 -2.83 5.00 8.95
C LYS A 28 -3.12 4.17 7.70
N PRO A 29 -2.16 3.36 7.20
CA PRO A 29 -2.43 2.44 6.12
C PRO A 29 -3.39 1.34 6.62
N VAL A 30 -4.43 1.05 5.84
CA VAL A 30 -5.30 -0.10 6.08
C VAL A 30 -4.66 -1.30 5.38
N VAL A 31 -4.41 -2.37 6.13
CA VAL A 31 -3.92 -3.65 5.59
C VAL A 31 -5.08 -4.62 5.56
N THR A 32 -5.39 -5.15 4.37
CA THR A 32 -6.46 -6.13 4.17
C THR A 32 -6.00 -7.53 4.51
N ALA A 33 -4.81 -7.91 4.04
CA ALA A 33 -4.24 -9.24 4.23
C ALA A 33 -2.72 -9.18 4.17
N VAL A 34 -2.07 -10.11 4.88
CA VAL A 34 -0.63 -10.34 4.80
C VAL A 34 -0.43 -11.79 4.37
N PHE A 35 0.32 -12.01 3.29
CA PHE A 35 0.71 -13.33 2.82
C PHE A 35 2.23 -13.52 2.95
N PRO A 36 2.71 -14.77 3.03
CA PRO A 36 4.13 -15.06 2.99
C PRO A 36 4.78 -14.54 1.70
N LEU A 37 6.02 -14.07 1.77
CA LEU A 37 6.85 -13.75 0.62
C LEU A 37 7.40 -15.04 -0.01
N THR A 38 6.49 -15.90 -0.47
CA THR A 38 6.77 -17.12 -1.23
C THR A 38 6.01 -17.07 -2.57
N VAL A 39 6.28 -18.03 -3.45
CA VAL A 39 5.57 -18.15 -4.73
C VAL A 39 4.07 -18.36 -4.49
N GLU A 40 3.72 -19.23 -3.55
CA GLU A 40 2.35 -19.56 -3.18
C GLU A 40 1.64 -18.34 -2.57
N GLY A 41 2.30 -17.64 -1.64
CA GLY A 41 1.74 -16.44 -1.02
C GLY A 41 1.50 -15.30 -2.03
N ALA A 42 2.38 -15.15 -3.03
CA ALA A 42 2.19 -14.19 -4.12
C ALA A 42 1.01 -14.58 -5.03
N GLN A 43 0.81 -15.87 -5.30
CA GLN A 43 -0.34 -16.36 -6.08
C GLN A 43 -1.66 -16.08 -5.36
N GLU A 44 -1.74 -16.39 -4.06
CA GLU A 44 -2.93 -16.12 -3.24
C GLU A 44 -3.23 -14.62 -3.14
N ALA A 45 -2.20 -13.79 -2.91
CA ALA A 45 -2.31 -12.34 -2.91
C ALA A 45 -2.87 -11.80 -4.24
N GLN A 46 -2.41 -12.35 -5.36
CA GLN A 46 -2.86 -11.95 -6.69
C GLN A 46 -4.32 -12.33 -6.94
N LEU A 47 -4.73 -13.54 -6.55
CA LEU A 47 -6.13 -13.97 -6.62
C LEU A 47 -7.03 -13.04 -5.78
N LEU A 48 -6.60 -12.69 -4.56
CA LEU A 48 -7.31 -11.74 -3.70
C LEU A 48 -7.40 -10.32 -4.32
N SER A 49 -6.37 -9.89 -5.06
CA SER A 49 -6.39 -8.60 -5.77
C SER A 49 -7.43 -8.57 -6.90
N GLN A 50 -7.56 -9.68 -7.64
CA GLN A 50 -8.44 -9.78 -8.82
C GLN A 50 -9.93 -9.78 -8.49
N ILE A 51 -10.34 -10.31 -7.34
CA ILE A 51 -11.76 -10.32 -6.94
C ILE A 51 -12.33 -8.92 -6.66
N GLY A 52 -11.48 -7.90 -6.58
CA GLY A 52 -11.85 -6.53 -6.23
C GLY A 52 -12.34 -6.42 -4.78
N ARG A 53 -12.50 -5.18 -4.28
CA ARG A 53 -13.02 -4.87 -2.93
C ARG A 53 -12.07 -5.12 -1.75
N THR A 54 -10.77 -5.27 -1.96
CA THR A 54 -9.83 -5.12 -0.85
C THR A 54 -9.92 -3.69 -0.31
N ARG A 55 -10.26 -3.54 0.98
CA ARG A 55 -10.45 -2.23 1.63
C ARG A 55 -9.16 -1.45 1.80
N GLY A 56 -8.03 -2.13 1.69
CA GLY A 56 -6.69 -1.59 1.84
C GLY A 56 -5.66 -2.50 1.18
N LYS A 57 -4.43 -2.43 1.67
CA LYS A 57 -3.25 -3.05 1.05
C LYS A 57 -3.20 -4.56 1.27
N ILE A 58 -2.75 -5.30 0.26
CA ILE A 58 -2.26 -6.68 0.42
C ILE A 58 -0.74 -6.58 0.60
N VAL A 59 -0.19 -7.21 1.63
CA VAL A 59 1.23 -7.15 1.96
C VAL A 59 1.85 -8.54 1.82
N LEU A 60 3.00 -8.63 1.17
CA LEU A 60 3.85 -9.81 1.22
C LEU A 60 4.93 -9.60 2.28
N SER A 61 5.13 -10.59 3.15
CA SER A 61 6.12 -10.51 4.23
C SER A 61 6.89 -11.82 4.33
N HIS A 62 8.21 -11.75 4.51
CA HIS A 62 9.02 -12.94 4.76
C HIS A 62 8.80 -13.54 6.17
N GLY A 63 7.97 -12.91 7.02
CA GLY A 63 7.90 -13.21 8.45
C GLY A 63 9.18 -12.79 9.17
N ASN A 64 9.08 -12.26 10.38
CA ASN A 64 10.26 -12.20 11.25
C ASN A 64 10.46 -13.56 11.90
#